data_AF-A0A4U9VVT9-F1
#
_entry.id   AF-A0A4U9VVT9-F1
#
_cell.length_a   1.000
_cell.length_b   1.000
_cell.length_c   1.000
_cell.angle_alpha   90.00
_cell.angle_beta   90.00
_cell.angle_gamma   90.00
#
_symmetry.space_group_name_H-M   'P 1'
#
loop_
_entity.id
_entity.type
_entity.pdbx_description
1 polymer ?
#
loop_
_entity_poly.entity_id
_entity_poly.type
_entity_poly.pdbx_seq_one_letter_code
_entity_poly.pdbx_strand_id
1 'polypeptide(L)'
;MGLSPTGKRVRIQALGLCVSLALSTPMTVVFAADDIQFNTDVLDVNDRKNIDLSQFSRGGYIMPGTYGMVVHINKNELPEQQIPFYAPKDDPKGSRGMYHPGAGE
;
A
#
# COMPACT_ATOMS: atom_id res chain seq x y z
N MET A 1 -7.46 58.43 -19.96
CA MET A 1 -6.42 58.42 -18.89
C MET A 1 -5.48 57.23 -19.09
N GLY A 2 -4.29 57.44 -19.64
CA GLY A 2 -3.26 56.40 -19.76
C GLY A 2 -2.31 56.46 -18.57
N LEU A 3 -2.14 55.35 -17.86
CA LEU A 3 -1.16 55.24 -16.77
C LEU A 3 0.27 55.37 -17.33
N SER A 4 1.06 56.24 -16.70
CA SER A 4 2.47 56.53 -17.00
C SER A 4 3.32 55.24 -17.14
N PRO A 5 4.32 55.20 -18.05
CA PRO A 5 5.13 54.01 -18.32
C PRO A 5 5.78 53.40 -17.05
N THR A 6 6.07 54.22 -16.03
CA THR A 6 6.59 53.77 -14.73
C THR A 6 5.55 52.96 -13.94
N GLY A 7 4.27 53.34 -13.97
CA GLY A 7 3.20 52.65 -13.26
C GLY A 7 2.87 51.27 -13.85
N LYS A 8 3.07 51.07 -15.15
CA LYS A 8 2.93 49.75 -15.79
C LYS A 8 4.05 48.79 -15.36
N ARG A 9 5.29 49.27 -15.25
CA ARG A 9 6.44 48.46 -14.80
C ARG A 9 6.27 48.00 -13.35
N VAL A 10 5.83 48.88 -12.45
CA VAL A 10 5.56 48.54 -11.04
C VAL A 10 4.45 47.50 -10.92
N ARG A 11 3.38 47.62 -11.71
CA ARG A 11 2.29 46.63 -11.72
C ARG A 11 2.72 45.25 -12.24
N ILE A 12 3.56 45.21 -13.27
CA ILE A 12 4.11 43.95 -13.81
C ILE A 12 5.04 43.29 -12.79
N GLN A 13 5.86 44.07 -12.09
CA GLN A 13 6.74 43.57 -11.02
C GLN A 13 5.96 43.05 -9.82
N ALA A 14 4.91 43.77 -9.38
CA ALA A 14 4.03 43.32 -8.32
C ALA A 14 3.31 42.02 -8.69
N LEU A 15 2.83 41.90 -9.94
CA LEU A 15 2.20 40.67 -10.43
C LEU A 15 3.21 39.50 -10.46
N GLY A 16 4.44 39.74 -10.92
CA GLY A 16 5.51 38.74 -10.92
C GLY A 16 5.86 38.26 -9.51
N LEU A 17 5.90 39.17 -8.53
CA LEU A 17 6.07 38.84 -7.11
C LEU A 17 4.92 38.00 -6.56
N CYS A 18 3.66 38.34 -6.87
CA CYS A 18 2.52 37.54 -6.42
C CYS A 18 2.56 36.11 -7.01
N VAL A 19 2.95 35.98 -8.28
CA VAL A 19 3.05 34.68 -8.95
C VAL A 19 4.21 33.86 -8.35
N SER A 20 5.36 34.46 -8.08
CA SER A 20 6.48 33.75 -7.45
C SER A 20 6.18 33.33 -6.01
N LEU A 21 5.47 34.16 -5.23
CA LEU A 21 5.02 33.78 -3.89
C LEU A 21 4.01 32.62 -3.91
N ALA A 22 3.09 32.59 -4.88
CA ALA A 22 2.13 31.49 -5.01
C ALA A 22 2.82 30.17 -5.40
N LEU A 23 3.80 30.22 -6.30
CA LEU A 23 4.55 29.05 -6.78
C LEU A 23 5.62 28.55 -5.80
N SER A 24 6.07 29.39 -4.87
CA SER A 24 7.05 29.02 -3.84
C SER A 24 6.44 28.42 -2.59
N THR A 25 5.12 28.19 -2.58
CA THR A 25 4.49 27.36 -1.54
C THR A 25 5.20 25.99 -1.52
N PRO A 26 5.77 25.56 -0.39
CA PRO A 26 6.45 24.28 -0.33
C PRO A 26 5.40 23.21 -0.63
N MET A 27 5.65 22.43 -1.69
CA MET A 27 4.87 21.23 -1.98
C MET A 27 4.89 20.38 -0.72
N THR A 28 3.78 20.38 0.02
CA THR A 28 3.60 19.44 1.12
C THR A 28 3.55 18.07 0.48
N VAL A 29 4.65 17.33 0.60
CA VAL A 29 4.71 15.92 0.23
C VAL A 29 3.72 15.20 1.14
N VAL A 30 2.54 14.89 0.60
CA VAL A 30 1.56 14.06 1.30
C VAL A 30 2.03 12.62 1.14
N PHE A 31 2.53 12.05 2.23
CA PHE A 31 2.71 10.61 2.32
C PHE A 31 1.33 9.97 2.51
N ALA A 32 1.00 8.98 1.67
CA ALA A 32 -0.12 8.10 1.98
C ALA A 32 0.16 7.41 3.33
N ALA A 33 -0.86 7.23 4.16
CA ALA A 33 -0.71 6.47 5.39
C ALA A 33 -0.29 5.03 5.02
N ASP A 34 0.92 4.65 5.40
CA ASP A 34 1.54 3.37 5.03
C ASP A 34 0.94 2.18 5.79
N ASP A 35 0.12 2.45 6.80
CA ASP A 35 -0.51 1.44 7.65
C ASP A 35 -2.03 1.39 7.45
N ILE A 36 -2.48 0.31 6.80
CA ILE A 36 -3.90 -0.08 6.79
C ILE A 36 -4.25 -0.61 8.18
N GLN A 37 -4.98 0.19 8.97
CA GLN A 37 -5.42 -0.21 10.31
C GLN A 37 -6.79 -0.90 10.25
N PHE A 38 -6.81 -2.20 10.52
CA PHE A 38 -8.05 -2.98 10.60
C PHE A 38 -8.75 -2.79 11.95
N ASN A 39 -10.08 -2.71 11.93
CA ASN A 39 -10.88 -2.58 13.14
C ASN A 39 -10.80 -3.87 13.96
N THR A 40 -10.15 -3.80 15.12
CA THR A 40 -10.01 -4.93 16.06
C THR A 40 -11.31 -5.19 16.84
N ASP A 41 -12.32 -4.32 16.76
CA ASP A 41 -13.56 -4.48 17.54
C ASP A 41 -14.44 -5.65 17.09
N VAL A 42 -14.26 -6.11 15.86
CA VAL A 42 -15.00 -7.24 15.29
C VAL A 42 -14.38 -8.60 15.69
N LEU A 43 -13.17 -8.58 16.25
CA LEU A 43 -12.51 -9.79 16.75
C LEU A 43 -12.86 -10.04 18.22
N ASP A 44 -13.12 -11.31 18.54
CA ASP A 44 -13.39 -11.74 19.91
C ASP A 44 -12.23 -11.32 20.84
N VAL A 45 -12.56 -10.98 22.08
CA VAL A 45 -11.63 -10.40 23.07
C VAL A 45 -10.46 -11.35 23.37
N ASN A 46 -10.67 -12.65 23.18
CA ASN A 46 -9.63 -13.68 23.27
C ASN A 46 -8.66 -13.65 22.08
N ASP A 47 -9.13 -13.33 20.87
CA ASP A 47 -8.31 -13.29 19.66
C ASP A 47 -7.50 -11.99 19.56
N ARG A 48 -7.97 -10.89 20.16
CA ARG A 48 -7.26 -9.59 20.18
C ARG A 48 -5.85 -9.65 20.77
N LYS A 49 -5.58 -10.59 21.68
CA LYS A 49 -4.26 -10.76 22.31
C LYS A 49 -3.36 -11.75 21.59
N ASN A 50 -3.94 -12.59 20.72
CA ASN A 50 -3.26 -13.72 20.09
C ASN A 50 -3.01 -13.51 18.58
N ILE A 51 -3.68 -12.53 17.96
CA ILE A 51 -3.54 -12.24 16.53
C ILE A 51 -2.92 -10.86 16.33
N ASP A 52 -1.70 -10.84 15.79
CA ASP A 52 -1.05 -9.61 15.37
C ASP A 52 -1.63 -9.14 14.02
N LEU A 53 -2.55 -8.17 14.09
CA LEU A 53 -3.19 -7.61 12.90
C LEU A 53 -2.27 -6.77 12.03
N SER A 54 -1.11 -6.34 12.55
CA SER A 54 -0.13 -5.58 11.77
C SER A 54 0.44 -6.40 10.61
N GLN A 55 0.30 -7.72 10.64
CA GLN A 55 0.75 -8.58 9.55
C GLN A 55 -0.21 -8.56 8.35
N PHE A 56 -1.49 -8.25 8.58
CA PHE A 56 -2.51 -8.17 7.52
C PHE A 56 -2.60 -6.79 6.86
N SER A 57 -1.96 -5.76 7.42
CA SER A 57 -1.88 -4.45 6.76
C SER A 57 -1.08 -4.52 5.44
N ARG A 58 -0.30 -5.59 5.24
CA ARG A 58 0.52 -5.82 4.05
C ARG A 58 -0.26 -6.56 2.97
N GLY A 59 -0.32 -5.98 1.78
CA GLY A 59 -0.86 -6.64 0.60
C GLY A 59 -0.12 -7.95 0.29
N GLY A 60 -0.87 -9.03 0.11
CA GLY A 60 -0.31 -10.35 -0.27
C GLY A 60 0.21 -11.20 0.90
N TYR A 61 0.03 -10.78 2.16
CA TYR A 61 0.32 -11.64 3.30
C TYR A 61 -0.77 -12.70 3.51
N ILE A 62 -0.37 -13.96 3.63
CA ILE A 62 -1.22 -15.10 4.01
C ILE A 62 -0.61 -15.73 5.26
N MET A 63 -1.44 -15.94 6.29
CA MET A 63 -0.98 -16.53 7.56
C MET A 63 -0.40 -17.94 7.32
N PRO A 64 0.61 -18.38 8.08
CA PRO A 64 1.06 -19.77 8.04
C PRO A 64 -0.08 -20.75 8.29
N GLY A 65 -0.22 -21.72 7.40
CA GLY A 65 -1.35 -22.66 7.41
C GLY A 65 -1.48 -23.38 6.08
N THR A 66 -2.39 -24.33 5.99
CA THR A 66 -2.68 -25.05 4.75
C THR A 66 -3.99 -24.56 4.17
N TYR A 67 -3.96 -24.10 2.93
CA TYR A 67 -5.13 -23.54 2.26
C TYR A 67 -5.41 -24.27 0.95
N GLY A 68 -6.71 -24.48 0.67
CA GLY A 68 -7.18 -24.91 -0.65
C GLY A 68 -6.98 -23.78 -1.65
N MET A 69 -6.12 -24.01 -2.64
CA MET A 69 -5.73 -23.00 -3.63
C MET A 69 -5.89 -23.55 -5.04
N VAL A 70 -6.46 -22.73 -5.93
CA VAL A 70 -6.44 -22.95 -7.38
C VAL A 70 -5.21 -22.26 -7.94
N VAL A 71 -4.32 -23.02 -8.58
CA VAL A 71 -3.05 -22.50 -9.08
C VAL A 71 -3.20 -22.18 -10.57
N HIS A 72 -3.01 -20.91 -10.93
CA HIS A 72 -3.04 -20.46 -12.33
C HIS A 72 -1.61 -20.41 -12.89
N ILE A 73 -1.32 -21.23 -13.90
CA ILE A 73 -0.02 -21.25 -14.60
C ILE A 73 -0.26 -20.95 -16.07
N ASN A 74 0.31 -19.87 -16.60
CA ASN A 74 0.20 -19.49 -18.02
C ASN A 74 -1.24 -19.46 -18.55
N LYS A 75 -2.20 -18.99 -17.73
CA LYS A 75 -3.66 -18.99 -17.99
C LYS A 75 -4.35 -20.35 -17.93
N ASN A 76 -3.64 -21.42 -17.58
CA ASN A 76 -4.24 -22.72 -17.27
C ASN A 76 -4.49 -22.83 -15.77
N GLU A 77 -5.65 -23.37 -15.40
CA GLU A 77 -6.03 -23.63 -14.02
C GLU A 77 -5.69 -25.07 -13.65
N LEU A 78 -4.96 -25.24 -12.56
CA LEU A 78 -4.78 -26.55 -11.93
C LEU A 78 -5.94 -26.81 -10.96
N PRO A 79 -6.29 -28.09 -10.73
CA PRO A 79 -7.25 -28.46 -9.70
C PRO A 79 -6.87 -27.87 -8.34
N GLU A 80 -7.90 -27.58 -7.54
CA GLU A 80 -7.74 -27.13 -6.17
C GLU A 80 -6.88 -28.12 -5.39
N GLN A 81 -5.87 -27.60 -4.70
CA GLN A 81 -4.95 -28.40 -3.92
C GLN A 81 -4.54 -27.69 -2.65
N GLN A 82 -4.10 -28.49 -1.68
CA GLN A 82 -3.68 -27.99 -0.39
C GLN A 82 -2.26 -27.43 -0.47
N ILE A 83 -2.13 -26.11 -0.32
CA ILE A 83 -0.85 -25.42 -0.36
C ILE A 83 -0.49 -24.98 1.07
N PRO A 84 0.59 -25.50 1.67
CA PRO A 84 1.12 -25.00 2.92
C PRO A 84 1.83 -23.65 2.69
N PHE A 85 1.46 -22.66 3.50
CA PHE A 85 2.11 -21.36 3.63
C PHE A 85 2.92 -21.30 4.93
N TYR A 86 4.08 -20.64 4.87
CA TYR A 86 4.96 -20.43 6.01
C TYR A 86 5.69 -19.08 5.91
N ALA A 87 6.17 -18.60 7.05
CA ALA A 87 7.04 -17.43 7.11
C ALA A 87 8.46 -17.81 6.64
N PRO A 88 9.00 -17.16 5.59
CA PRO A 88 10.38 -17.37 5.17
C PRO A 88 11.38 -17.05 6.29
N LYS A 89 12.50 -17.77 6.33
CA LYS A 89 13.58 -17.49 7.31
C LYS A 89 14.22 -16.12 7.08
N ASP A 90 14.26 -15.67 5.83
CA ASP A 90 14.89 -14.41 5.41
C ASP A 90 13.96 -13.19 5.58
N ASP A 91 12.65 -13.41 5.62
CA ASP A 91 11.64 -12.38 5.89
C ASP A 91 10.59 -12.95 6.86
N PRO A 92 10.76 -12.74 8.18
CA PRO A 92 9.81 -13.20 9.20
C PRO A 92 8.39 -12.65 9.03
N LYS A 93 8.23 -11.59 8.22
CA LYS A 93 6.95 -10.96 7.91
C LYS A 93 6.48 -11.26 6.48
N GLY A 94 7.17 -12.17 5.79
CA GLY A 94 6.80 -12.66 4.47
C GLY A 94 5.88 -13.88 4.55
N SER A 95 5.27 -14.24 3.43
CA SER A 95 4.49 -15.46 3.30
C SER A 95 4.89 -16.17 2.01
N ARG A 96 5.21 -17.47 2.11
CA ARG A 96 5.62 -18.28 0.97
C ARG A 96 4.81 -19.57 0.95
N GLY A 97 4.09 -19.77 -0.16
CA GLY A 97 3.42 -21.02 -0.46
C GLY A 97 4.39 -22.02 -1.06
N MET A 98 4.30 -23.28 -0.63
CA MET A 98 5.01 -24.39 -1.24
C MET A 98 4.07 -25.24 -2.07
N TYR A 99 4.22 -25.15 -3.39
CA TYR A 99 3.55 -26.02 -4.33
C TYR A 99 4.33 -27.34 -4.49
N HIS A 100 3.68 -28.47 -4.23
CA HIS A 100 4.21 -29.80 -4.53
C HIS A 100 3.45 -30.38 -5.73
N PRO A 101 4.07 -30.48 -6.91
CA PRO A 101 3.47 -31.19 -8.04
C PRO A 101 3.42 -32.69 -7.71
N GLY A 102 2.23 -33.19 -7.39
CA GLY A 102 1.96 -34.63 -7.27
C GLY A 102 1.82 -35.14 -5.83
N ALA A 103 0.56 -35.16 -5.35
CA ALA A 103 0.07 -36.11 -4.36
C ALA A 103 -1.31 -36.63 -4.81
N GLY A 104 -1.43 -36.94 -6.10
CA GLY A 104 -2.58 -37.59 -6.70
C GLY A 104 -2.11 -38.89 -7.35
N GLU A 105 -2.19 -39.97 -6.59
CA GLU A 105 -2.59 -41.28 -7.12
C GLU A 105 -4.11 -41.40 -6.95
#